data_AF-A0A5C2RQ15-F1
#
_entry.id   AF-A0A5C2RQ15-F1
#
_cell.length_a   1.000
_cell.length_b   1.000
_cell.length_c   1.000
_cell.angle_alpha   90.00
_cell.angle_beta   90.00
_cell.angle_gamma   90.00
#
_symmetry.space_group_name_H-M   'P 1'
#
loop_
_entity.id
_entity.type
_entity.pdbx_description
1 polymer ?
#
loop_
_entity_poly.entity_id
_entity_poly.type
_entity_poly.pdbx_seq_one_letter_code
_entity_poly.pdbx_strand_id
1 'polypeptide(L)'
;MGRYPKYLTHAARTAAKRAQHARYSQSDRGKATRAKGRSKLRATAIAACVEIPGEARTRAAQFSLISPTYMEVHGPDLGLCSSPYTFVMPDLNLIAAMEENGCEPLELKLRTLQARMAWSDAVGRMKEWSQQGLETSRIIEAGVADLKARVRAWNAVERDVSTTIPEGLREVYLDWGAKRLVELAEELEVRQKGVRAYNAAAKRVELPSQLLNVANMRYLESLEDEDKAQEDCGDLFTEEEE
;
A
#
# COMPACT_ATOMS: atom_id res chain seq x y z
N MET A 1 -12.08 24.91 62.67
CA MET A 1 -10.82 24.17 62.41
C MET A 1 -10.36 24.46 60.98
N GLY A 2 -9.35 25.31 60.81
CA GLY A 2 -8.83 25.66 59.48
C GLY A 2 -8.01 24.52 58.86
N ARG A 3 -8.27 24.19 57.59
CA ARG A 3 -7.46 23.23 56.82
C ARG A 3 -6.14 23.90 56.41
N TYR A 4 -5.04 23.55 57.07
CA TYR A 4 -3.72 23.99 56.64
C TYR A 4 -3.29 23.26 55.36
N PRO A 5 -2.62 23.97 54.42
CA PRO A 5 -2.12 23.35 53.21
C PRO A 5 -1.00 22.35 53.55
N LYS A 6 -1.17 21.12 53.06
CA LYS A 6 -0.25 19.98 53.30
C LYS A 6 1.20 20.24 52.86
N TYR A 7 1.42 21.18 51.94
CA TYR A 7 2.75 21.61 51.50
C TYR A 7 2.80 23.14 51.49
N LEU A 8 3.67 23.70 52.32
CA LEU A 8 3.83 25.14 52.51
C LEU A 8 4.65 25.81 51.40
N THR A 9 5.43 25.03 50.64
CA THR A 9 6.28 25.54 49.56
C THR A 9 6.09 24.77 48.26
N HIS A 10 6.37 25.44 47.13
CA HIS A 10 6.36 24.81 45.81
C HIS A 10 7.39 23.66 45.74
N ALA A 11 8.59 23.87 46.29
CA ALA A 11 9.63 22.84 46.36
C ALA A 11 9.16 21.57 47.08
N ALA A 12 8.48 21.72 48.23
CA ALA A 12 7.92 20.59 48.97
C ALA A 12 6.84 19.84 48.17
N ARG A 13 6.00 20.57 47.42
CA ARG A 13 4.99 19.98 46.54
C ARG A 13 5.62 19.17 45.41
N THR A 14 6.69 19.68 44.79
CA THR A 14 7.40 19.00 43.70
C THR A 14 8.13 17.76 44.20
N ALA A 15 8.79 17.86 45.36
CA ALA A 15 9.45 16.73 46.01
C ALA A 15 8.45 15.62 46.37
N ALA A 16 7.29 15.97 46.93
CA ALA A 16 6.23 15.02 47.25
C ALA A 16 5.67 14.33 46.01
N LYS A 17 5.43 15.06 44.91
CA LYS A 17 5.01 14.48 43.63
C LYS A 17 6.05 13.49 43.09
N ARG A 18 7.34 13.84 43.13
CA ARG A 18 8.43 12.94 42.71
C ARG A 18 8.49 11.69 43.56
N ALA A 19 8.39 11.81 44.88
CA ALA A 19 8.38 10.68 45.81
C ALA A 19 7.16 9.77 45.58
N GLN A 20 5.97 10.35 45.35
CA GLN A 20 4.76 9.61 45.01
C GLN A 20 4.91 8.85 43.68
N HIS A 21 5.45 9.51 42.65
CA HIS A 21 5.71 8.88 41.36
C HIS A 21 6.74 7.75 41.48
N ALA A 22 7.81 7.94 42.26
CA ALA A 22 8.80 6.91 42.53
C ALA A 22 8.17 5.68 43.19
N ARG A 23 7.37 5.88 44.26
CA ARG A 23 6.64 4.80 44.94
C ARG A 23 5.65 4.10 44.00
N TYR A 24 4.89 4.86 43.22
CA TYR A 24 3.97 4.28 42.23
C TYR A 24 4.73 3.43 41.20
N SER A 25 5.85 3.93 40.67
CA SER A 25 6.65 3.19 39.70
C SER A 25 7.14 1.85 40.26
N GLN A 26 7.57 1.81 41.52
CA GLN A 26 8.07 0.61 42.18
C GLN A 26 6.97 -0.37 42.61
N SER A 27 5.72 0.09 42.74
CA SER A 27 4.58 -0.76 43.09
C SER A 27 4.27 -1.80 41.99
N ASP A 28 3.66 -2.92 42.37
CA ASP A 28 3.27 -3.95 41.41
C ASP A 28 2.23 -3.45 40.41
N ARG A 29 1.34 -2.55 40.82
CA ARG A 29 0.40 -1.86 39.92
C ARG A 29 1.12 -0.97 38.91
N GLY A 30 2.16 -0.24 39.33
CA GLY A 30 2.99 0.56 38.44
C GLY A 30 3.86 -0.27 37.51
N LYS A 31 4.42 -1.38 38.00
CA LYS A 31 5.14 -2.37 37.18
C LYS A 31 4.21 -3.03 36.16
N ALA A 32 3.01 -3.47 36.56
CA ALA A 32 2.01 -4.04 35.67
C ALA A 32 1.53 -3.02 34.63
N THR A 33 1.32 -1.76 35.01
CA THR A 33 0.97 -0.68 34.07
C THR A 33 2.09 -0.43 33.06
N ARG A 34 3.36 -0.43 33.51
CA ARG A 34 4.53 -0.32 32.62
C ARG A 34 4.71 -1.55 31.73
N ALA A 35 4.44 -2.75 32.24
CA ALA A 35 4.49 -3.99 31.47
C ALA A 35 3.39 -4.00 30.39
N LYS A 36 2.15 -3.61 30.73
CA LYS A 36 1.04 -3.41 29.77
C LYS A 36 1.34 -2.31 28.76
N GLY A 37 2.03 -1.24 29.18
CA GLY A 37 2.50 -0.18 28.28
C GLY A 37 3.60 -0.69 27.34
N ARG A 38 4.56 -1.46 27.84
CA ARG A 38 5.65 -2.05 27.04
C ARG A 38 5.16 -3.13 26.07
N SER A 39 4.19 -3.96 26.45
CA SER A 39 3.57 -4.92 25.54
C SER A 39 2.76 -4.23 24.46
N LYS A 40 2.19 -3.05 24.73
CA LYS A 40 1.59 -2.17 23.71
C LYS A 40 2.61 -1.45 22.82
N LEU A 41 3.86 -1.32 23.25
CA LEU A 41 4.91 -0.54 22.56
C LEU A 41 5.94 -1.38 21.79
N ARG A 42 5.92 -2.71 21.93
CA ARG A 42 6.62 -3.60 20.99
C ARG A 42 5.69 -3.96 19.83
N ALA A 43 5.29 -2.93 19.09
CA ALA A 43 4.82 -3.16 17.73
C ALA A 43 6.04 -3.62 16.92
N THR A 44 6.14 -4.93 16.68
CA THR A 44 7.14 -5.47 15.76
C THR A 44 6.89 -4.85 14.39
N ALA A 45 7.89 -4.23 13.79
CA ALA A 45 7.76 -3.63 12.46
C ALA A 45 7.22 -4.68 11.48
N ILE A 46 6.35 -4.28 10.55
CA ILE A 46 5.75 -5.21 9.57
C ILE A 46 6.85 -5.92 8.77
N ALA A 47 7.93 -5.20 8.44
CA ALA A 47 9.14 -5.76 7.83
C ALA A 47 9.81 -6.90 8.62
N ALA A 48 9.63 -6.95 9.95
CA ALA A 48 10.14 -8.05 10.77
C ALA A 48 9.17 -9.25 10.85
N CYS A 49 7.93 -9.09 10.38
CA CYS A 49 6.92 -10.15 10.33
C CYS A 49 6.86 -10.85 8.96
N VAL A 50 7.15 -10.12 7.88
CA VAL A 50 7.16 -10.62 6.51
C VAL A 50 8.30 -9.96 5.74
N GLU A 51 9.18 -10.78 5.19
CA GLU A 51 10.23 -10.33 4.28
C GLU A 51 9.66 -10.20 2.86
N ILE A 52 9.68 -8.99 2.32
CA ILE A 52 9.34 -8.73 0.92
C ILE A 52 10.63 -8.90 0.10
N PRO A 53 10.64 -9.75 -0.94
CA PRO A 53 11.80 -9.93 -1.82
C PRO A 53 12.33 -8.60 -2.36
N GLY A 54 13.66 -8.49 -2.51
CA GLY A 54 14.30 -7.28 -3.04
C GLY A 54 13.82 -6.96 -4.46
N GLU A 55 13.65 -7.99 -5.28
CA GLU A 55 13.17 -7.93 -6.66
C GLU A 55 11.74 -7.36 -6.72
N ALA A 56 10.87 -7.77 -5.79
CA ALA A 56 9.53 -7.21 -5.68
C ALA A 56 9.57 -5.73 -5.32
N ARG A 57 10.49 -5.29 -4.45
CA ARG A 57 10.64 -3.85 -4.17
C ARG A 57 11.12 -3.07 -5.39
N THR A 58 12.08 -3.61 -6.13
CA THR A 58 12.59 -3.02 -7.37
C THR A 58 11.47 -2.87 -8.41
N ARG A 59 10.68 -3.92 -8.64
CA ARG A 59 9.52 -3.88 -9.56
C ARG A 59 8.41 -2.94 -9.08
N ALA A 60 8.15 -2.88 -7.77
CA ALA A 60 7.14 -1.99 -7.22
C ALA A 60 7.48 -0.50 -7.44
N ALA A 61 8.77 -0.16 -7.44
CA ALA A 61 9.26 1.19 -7.69
C ALA A 61 9.14 1.63 -9.17
N GLN A 62 8.92 0.70 -10.10
CA GLN A 62 8.74 1.01 -11.50
C GLN A 62 7.32 1.50 -11.77
N PHE A 63 7.19 2.57 -12.56
CA PHE A 63 5.90 3.04 -13.04
C PHE A 63 5.20 1.99 -13.90
N SER A 64 3.87 2.00 -13.90
CA SER A 64 3.10 1.15 -14.79
C SER A 64 2.31 2.03 -15.74
N LEU A 65 2.62 1.89 -17.04
CA LEU A 65 1.81 2.49 -18.08
C LEU A 65 0.39 1.92 -17.98
N ILE A 66 -0.57 2.84 -17.91
CA ILE A 66 -2.00 2.54 -17.89
C ILE A 66 -2.65 3.35 -19.01
N SER A 67 -3.69 2.82 -19.62
CA SER A 67 -4.44 3.52 -20.64
C SER A 67 -5.44 4.49 -19.99
N PRO A 68 -5.46 5.77 -20.41
CA PRO A 68 -6.53 6.69 -20.02
C PRO A 68 -7.83 6.42 -20.80
N THR A 69 -7.78 5.73 -21.95
CA THR A 69 -8.92 5.54 -22.85
C THR A 69 -9.61 4.18 -22.71
N TYR A 70 -8.92 3.17 -22.18
CA TYR A 70 -9.51 1.86 -21.96
C TYR A 70 -10.49 1.92 -20.80
N MET A 71 -11.80 1.88 -21.03
CA MET A 71 -12.80 2.13 -19.97
C MET A 71 -13.34 0.88 -19.27
N GLU A 72 -12.87 -0.31 -19.64
CA GLU A 72 -13.38 -1.57 -19.07
C GLU A 72 -13.08 -1.67 -17.57
N VAL A 73 -14.11 -2.05 -16.79
CA VAL A 73 -14.01 -2.11 -15.32
C VAL A 73 -13.82 -3.55 -14.84
N HIS A 74 -14.22 -4.52 -15.66
CA HIS A 74 -14.19 -5.93 -15.32
C HIS A 74 -13.24 -6.70 -16.25
N GLY A 75 -12.48 -7.63 -15.68
CA GLY A 75 -11.54 -8.42 -16.43
C GLY A 75 -10.87 -9.47 -15.56
N PRO A 76 -9.86 -10.17 -16.08
CA PRO A 76 -9.16 -11.17 -15.30
C PRO A 76 -8.34 -10.48 -14.20
N ASP A 77 -8.48 -10.92 -12.96
CA ASP A 77 -7.70 -10.40 -11.81
C ASP A 77 -6.29 -11.03 -11.72
N LEU A 78 -5.99 -12.01 -12.59
CA LEU A 78 -4.76 -12.81 -12.61
C LEU A 78 -4.47 -13.52 -11.27
N GLY A 79 -5.46 -13.64 -10.38
CA GLY A 79 -5.29 -14.11 -9.02
C GLY A 79 -4.69 -13.07 -8.06
N LEU A 80 -4.67 -11.78 -8.38
CA LEU A 80 -4.08 -10.75 -7.51
C LEU A 80 -5.05 -10.21 -6.43
N CYS A 81 -6.35 -10.37 -6.62
CA CYS A 81 -7.39 -9.81 -5.73
C CYS A 81 -7.72 -10.72 -4.54
N SER A 82 -7.74 -12.04 -4.75
CA SER A 82 -8.27 -12.99 -3.76
C SER A 82 -7.26 -14.05 -3.35
N SER A 83 -7.25 -14.40 -2.07
CA SER A 83 -6.51 -15.56 -1.54
C SER A 83 -6.95 -16.83 -2.28
N PRO A 84 -6.01 -17.72 -2.69
CA PRO A 84 -4.63 -17.84 -2.23
C PRO A 84 -3.60 -16.99 -2.98
N TYR A 85 -4.04 -16.06 -3.82
CA TYR A 85 -3.21 -15.18 -4.65
C TYR A 85 -2.44 -15.85 -5.79
N THR A 86 -2.69 -17.14 -6.02
CA THR A 86 -2.04 -17.93 -7.06
C THR A 86 -2.39 -17.39 -8.44
N PHE A 87 -1.43 -17.35 -9.35
CA PHE A 87 -1.68 -16.94 -10.74
C PHE A 87 -2.86 -17.72 -11.34
N VAL A 88 -3.77 -17.00 -11.97
CA VAL A 88 -4.91 -17.56 -12.70
C VAL A 88 -4.79 -17.17 -14.16
N MET A 89 -4.67 -18.17 -15.04
CA MET A 89 -4.69 -17.97 -16.48
C MET A 89 -6.07 -17.46 -16.90
N PRO A 90 -6.17 -16.32 -17.60
CA PRO A 90 -7.43 -15.88 -18.19
C PRO A 90 -7.93 -16.90 -19.23
N ASP A 91 -9.25 -16.99 -19.39
CA ASP A 91 -9.84 -17.80 -20.47
C ASP A 91 -9.39 -17.28 -21.85
N LEU A 92 -9.13 -18.18 -22.79
CA LEU A 92 -8.65 -17.81 -24.12
C LEU A 92 -9.67 -16.95 -24.89
N ASN A 93 -10.97 -17.15 -24.69
CA ASN A 93 -11.99 -16.31 -25.32
C ASN A 93 -12.02 -14.91 -24.71
N LEU A 94 -11.74 -14.81 -23.40
CA LEU A 94 -11.60 -13.51 -22.72
C LEU A 94 -10.38 -12.75 -23.25
N ILE A 95 -9.25 -13.44 -23.45
CA ILE A 95 -8.05 -12.83 -24.06
C ILE A 95 -8.38 -12.33 -25.47
N ALA A 96 -8.96 -13.18 -26.32
CA ALA A 96 -9.31 -12.80 -27.69
C ALA A 96 -10.28 -11.60 -27.71
N ALA A 97 -11.30 -11.59 -26.85
CA ALA A 97 -12.24 -10.48 -26.74
C ALA A 97 -11.55 -9.18 -26.28
N MET A 98 -10.56 -9.27 -25.38
CA MET A 98 -9.77 -8.11 -24.97
C MET A 98 -8.88 -7.60 -26.10
N GLU A 99 -8.27 -8.49 -26.88
CA GLU A 99 -7.46 -8.13 -28.05
C GLU A 99 -8.29 -7.43 -29.13
N GLU A 100 -9.50 -7.94 -29.41
CA GLU A 100 -10.44 -7.36 -30.37
C GLU A 100 -11.01 -6.00 -29.92
N ASN A 101 -11.11 -5.76 -28.61
CA ASN A 101 -11.70 -4.54 -28.07
C ASN A 101 -10.72 -3.36 -28.08
N GLY A 102 -10.70 -2.60 -29.19
CA GLY A 102 -9.93 -1.37 -29.32
C GLY A 102 -8.47 -1.59 -29.71
N CYS A 103 -7.79 -0.52 -30.13
CA CYS A 103 -6.47 -0.59 -30.78
C CYS A 103 -5.29 -0.84 -29.83
N GLU A 104 -5.53 -0.87 -28.52
CA GLU A 104 -4.45 -0.94 -27.54
C GLU A 104 -3.92 -2.38 -27.35
N PRO A 105 -2.62 -2.55 -27.06
CA PRO A 105 -2.05 -3.85 -26.75
C PRO A 105 -2.71 -4.51 -25.52
N LEU A 106 -2.80 -5.84 -25.55
CA LEU A 106 -3.39 -6.63 -24.46
C LEU A 106 -2.72 -6.33 -23.11
N GLU A 107 -1.40 -6.21 -23.08
CA GLU A 107 -0.64 -5.93 -21.85
C GLU A 107 -1.04 -4.59 -21.24
N LEU A 108 -1.25 -3.55 -22.06
CA LEU A 108 -1.67 -2.23 -21.58
C LEU A 108 -3.09 -2.29 -21.00
N LYS A 109 -4.00 -2.99 -21.67
CA LYS A 109 -5.38 -3.23 -21.18
C LYS A 109 -5.36 -3.94 -19.83
N LEU A 110 -4.55 -5.00 -19.70
CA LEU A 110 -4.40 -5.76 -18.46
C LEU A 110 -3.77 -4.91 -17.34
N ARG A 111 -2.71 -4.16 -17.61
CA ARG A 111 -2.11 -3.25 -16.62
C ARG A 111 -3.14 -2.23 -16.11
N THR A 112 -3.97 -1.71 -17.00
CA THR A 112 -5.04 -0.76 -16.66
C THR A 112 -6.10 -1.39 -15.76
N LEU A 113 -6.53 -2.62 -16.07
CA LEU A 113 -7.47 -3.37 -15.22
C LEU A 113 -6.89 -3.64 -13.84
N GLN A 114 -5.64 -4.11 -13.76
CA GLN A 114 -4.99 -4.37 -12.48
C GLN A 114 -4.84 -3.10 -11.64
N ALA A 115 -4.55 -1.96 -12.27
CA ALA A 115 -4.51 -0.66 -11.60
C ALA A 115 -5.85 -0.31 -10.96
N ARG A 116 -6.95 -0.45 -11.71
CA ARG A 116 -8.31 -0.17 -11.22
C ARG A 116 -8.71 -1.09 -10.09
N MET A 117 -8.42 -2.38 -10.21
CA MET A 117 -8.67 -3.35 -9.15
C MET A 117 -7.84 -3.03 -7.90
N ALA A 118 -6.56 -2.68 -8.05
CA ALA A 118 -5.69 -2.27 -6.94
C ALA A 118 -6.23 -1.04 -6.23
N TRP A 119 -6.68 -0.04 -6.99
CA TRP A 119 -7.31 1.15 -6.45
C TRP A 119 -8.62 0.84 -5.72
N SER A 120 -9.49 0.03 -6.32
CA SER A 120 -10.76 -0.40 -5.69
C SER A 120 -10.51 -1.11 -4.36
N ASP A 121 -9.57 -2.07 -4.34
CA ASP A 121 -9.19 -2.79 -3.12
C ASP A 121 -8.62 -1.84 -2.05
N ALA A 122 -7.79 -0.87 -2.46
CA ALA A 122 -7.24 0.14 -1.55
C ALA A 122 -8.33 1.06 -0.97
N VAL A 123 -9.29 1.51 -1.77
CA VAL A 123 -10.44 2.29 -1.29
C VAL A 123 -11.29 1.48 -0.31
N GLY A 124 -11.52 0.20 -0.60
CA GLY A 124 -12.21 -0.73 0.29
C GLY A 124 -11.50 -0.86 1.64
N ARG A 125 -10.19 -1.12 1.62
CA ARG A 125 -9.36 -1.17 2.84
C ARG A 125 -9.38 0.14 3.60
N MET A 126 -9.21 1.27 2.91
CA MET A 126 -9.24 2.59 3.54
C MET A 126 -10.57 2.82 4.26
N LYS A 127 -11.70 2.49 3.63
CA LYS A 127 -13.03 2.61 4.23
C LYS A 127 -13.18 1.72 5.47
N GLU A 128 -12.71 0.49 5.41
CA GLU A 128 -12.76 -0.45 6.53
C GLU A 128 -11.83 -0.02 7.67
N TRP A 129 -10.54 0.21 7.38
CA TRP A 129 -9.49 0.42 8.37
C TRP A 129 -9.56 1.79 9.05
N SER A 130 -10.31 2.73 8.46
CA SER A 130 -10.60 4.05 9.04
C SER A 130 -11.68 4.02 10.13
N GLN A 131 -12.42 2.92 10.27
CA GLN A 131 -13.52 2.81 11.24
C GLN A 131 -12.98 2.80 12.69
N GLN A 132 -13.64 3.59 13.55
CA GLN A 132 -13.37 3.56 14.98
C GLN A 132 -13.92 2.27 15.59
N GLY A 133 -13.22 1.71 16.58
CA GLY A 133 -13.65 0.50 17.29
C GLY A 133 -13.10 -0.80 16.71
N LEU A 134 -12.52 -0.79 15.50
CA LEU A 134 -11.74 -1.94 15.03
C LEU A 134 -10.42 -2.05 15.78
N GLU A 135 -10.16 -3.23 16.33
CA GLU A 135 -8.91 -3.50 17.04
C GLU A 135 -7.73 -3.49 16.07
N THR A 136 -6.75 -2.62 16.34
CA THR A 136 -5.53 -2.52 15.52
C THR A 136 -4.82 -3.86 15.40
N SER A 137 -4.72 -4.65 16.48
CA SER A 137 -4.10 -5.98 16.47
C SER A 137 -4.73 -6.89 15.43
N ARG A 138 -6.07 -6.96 15.37
CA ARG A 138 -6.80 -7.82 14.43
C ARG A 138 -6.54 -7.42 12.97
N ILE A 139 -6.54 -6.12 12.67
CA ILE A 139 -6.23 -5.63 11.31
C ILE A 139 -4.79 -5.99 10.93
N ILE A 140 -3.84 -5.77 11.84
CA ILE A 140 -2.43 -6.09 11.58
C ILE A 140 -2.21 -7.59 11.41
N GLU A 141 -2.82 -8.43 12.24
CA GLU A 141 -2.74 -9.89 12.13
C GLU A 141 -3.30 -10.39 10.80
N ALA A 142 -4.49 -9.92 10.41
CA ALA A 142 -5.12 -10.26 9.13
C ALA A 142 -4.27 -9.78 7.94
N GLY A 143 -3.80 -8.54 7.98
CA GLY A 143 -2.96 -7.99 6.92
C GLY A 143 -1.59 -8.66 6.80
N VAL A 144 -0.96 -9.06 7.91
CA VAL A 144 0.28 -9.84 7.89
C VAL A 144 0.05 -11.23 7.30
N ALA A 145 -1.08 -11.88 7.62
CA ALA A 145 -1.43 -13.16 7.01
C ALA A 145 -1.66 -13.02 5.50
N ASP A 146 -2.36 -11.96 5.09
CA ASP A 146 -2.60 -11.61 3.69
C ASP A 146 -1.28 -11.37 2.94
N LEU A 147 -0.42 -10.52 3.50
CA LEU A 147 0.89 -10.20 2.93
C LEU A 147 1.75 -11.45 2.77
N LYS A 148 1.76 -12.37 3.75
CA LYS A 148 2.46 -13.66 3.63
C LYS A 148 1.92 -14.52 2.49
N ALA A 149 0.61 -14.54 2.28
CA ALA A 149 0.00 -15.31 1.20
C ALA A 149 0.40 -14.75 -0.17
N ARG A 150 0.31 -13.42 -0.33
CA ARG A 150 0.76 -12.73 -1.54
C ARG A 150 2.25 -12.96 -1.83
N VAL A 151 3.12 -12.85 -0.82
CA VAL A 151 4.58 -13.06 -0.99
C VAL A 151 4.86 -14.50 -1.45
N ARG A 152 4.14 -15.49 -0.91
CA ARG A 152 4.28 -16.88 -1.37
C ARG A 152 3.86 -17.05 -2.81
N ALA A 153 2.71 -16.51 -3.21
CA ALA A 153 2.21 -16.64 -4.57
C ALA A 153 3.10 -15.90 -5.58
N TRP A 154 3.54 -14.69 -5.26
CA TRP A 154 4.45 -13.91 -6.09
C TRP A 154 5.78 -14.65 -6.31
N ASN A 155 6.39 -15.19 -5.25
CA ASN A 155 7.61 -15.99 -5.35
C ASN A 155 7.43 -17.28 -6.15
N ALA A 156 6.24 -17.88 -6.12
CA ALA A 156 5.95 -19.09 -6.89
C ALA A 156 6.01 -18.79 -8.39
N VAL A 157 5.39 -17.69 -8.84
CA VAL A 157 5.44 -17.25 -10.25
C VAL A 157 6.83 -16.75 -10.64
N GLU A 158 7.51 -16.03 -9.74
CA GLU A 158 8.84 -15.52 -10.06
C GLU A 158 9.87 -16.65 -10.27
N ARG A 159 9.78 -17.74 -9.51
CA ARG A 159 10.65 -18.91 -9.65
C ARG A 159 10.21 -19.86 -10.75
N ASP A 160 8.97 -19.74 -11.22
CA ASP A 160 8.48 -20.56 -12.31
C ASP A 160 9.10 -20.09 -13.63
N VAL A 161 10.04 -20.90 -14.11
CA VAL A 161 10.72 -20.73 -15.41
C VAL A 161 10.02 -21.51 -16.52
N SER A 162 8.88 -22.14 -16.25
CA SER A 162 8.13 -22.87 -17.27
C SER A 162 7.52 -21.91 -18.29
N THR A 163 7.44 -22.35 -19.54
CA THR A 163 6.79 -21.60 -20.63
C THR A 163 5.26 -21.72 -20.60
N THR A 164 4.67 -22.12 -19.47
CA THR A 164 3.22 -22.34 -19.37
C THR A 164 2.45 -21.04 -19.22
N ILE A 165 3.08 -20.01 -18.65
CA ILE A 165 2.52 -18.66 -18.54
C ILE A 165 3.09 -17.80 -19.67
N PRO A 166 2.26 -17.23 -20.56
CA PRO A 166 2.71 -16.25 -21.53
C PRO A 166 3.47 -15.10 -20.85
N GLU A 167 4.62 -14.73 -21.40
CA GLU A 167 5.54 -13.77 -20.80
C GLU A 167 4.86 -12.44 -20.45
N GLY A 168 4.05 -11.88 -21.36
CA GLY A 168 3.29 -10.65 -21.10
C GLY A 168 2.37 -10.74 -19.89
N LEU A 169 1.64 -11.86 -19.72
CA LEU A 169 0.77 -12.07 -18.56
C LEU A 169 1.57 -12.24 -17.26
N ARG A 170 2.69 -12.96 -17.34
CA ARG A 170 3.62 -13.16 -16.23
C ARG A 170 4.17 -11.82 -15.74
N GLU A 171 4.63 -10.97 -16.64
CA GLU A 171 5.19 -9.66 -16.28
C GLU A 171 4.13 -8.73 -15.67
N VAL A 172 2.91 -8.71 -16.22
CA VAL A 172 1.80 -7.93 -15.62
C VAL A 172 1.49 -8.43 -14.21
N TYR A 173 1.41 -9.74 -14.00
CA TYR A 173 1.19 -10.32 -12.67
C TYR A 173 2.31 -9.95 -11.70
N LEU A 174 3.58 -10.08 -12.10
CA LEU A 174 4.72 -9.80 -11.23
C LEU A 174 4.82 -8.32 -10.87
N ASP A 175 4.60 -7.43 -11.82
CA ASP A 175 4.66 -5.98 -11.59
C ASP A 175 3.56 -5.50 -10.64
N TRP A 176 2.31 -5.90 -10.89
CA TRP A 176 1.19 -5.50 -10.04
C TRP A 176 1.16 -6.25 -8.71
N GLY A 177 1.57 -7.52 -8.70
CA GLY A 177 1.78 -8.27 -7.46
C GLY A 177 2.83 -7.61 -6.57
N ALA A 178 3.95 -7.18 -7.13
CA ALA A 178 5.00 -6.44 -6.42
C ALA A 178 4.49 -5.13 -5.82
N LYS A 179 3.76 -4.32 -6.60
CA LYS A 179 3.15 -3.07 -6.12
C LYS A 179 2.21 -3.32 -4.94
N ARG A 180 1.26 -4.25 -5.10
CA ARG A 180 0.30 -4.62 -4.05
C ARG A 180 0.98 -5.12 -2.76
N LEU A 181 2.09 -5.86 -2.88
CA LEU A 181 2.89 -6.31 -1.74
C LEU A 181 3.49 -5.14 -0.95
N VAL A 182 4.18 -4.24 -1.64
CA VAL A 182 4.84 -3.10 -1.02
C VAL A 182 3.82 -2.13 -0.42
N GLU A 183 2.77 -1.81 -1.18
CA GLU A 183 1.68 -0.95 -0.70
C GLU A 183 1.03 -1.50 0.56
N LEU A 184 0.64 -2.78 0.58
CA LEU A 184 0.00 -3.39 1.74
C LEU A 184 0.92 -3.34 2.96
N ALA A 185 2.21 -3.63 2.79
CA ALA A 185 3.16 -3.63 3.90
C ALA A 185 3.35 -2.24 4.50
N GLU A 186 3.57 -1.23 3.65
CA GLU A 186 3.73 0.16 4.09
C GLU A 186 2.42 0.70 4.71
N GLU A 187 1.27 0.35 4.13
CA GLU A 187 -0.04 0.74 4.63
C GLU A 187 -0.31 0.12 6.02
N LEU A 188 0.10 -1.13 6.24
CA LEU A 188 0.06 -1.77 7.55
C LEU A 188 0.97 -1.08 8.57
N GLU A 189 2.15 -0.59 8.17
CA GLU A 189 3.02 0.19 9.06
C GLU A 189 2.37 1.50 9.50
N VAL A 190 1.67 2.19 8.58
CA VAL A 190 0.88 3.37 8.94
C VAL A 190 -0.25 2.97 9.88
N ARG A 191 -0.99 1.90 9.57
CA ARG A 191 -2.13 1.46 10.40
C ARG A 191 -1.72 0.95 11.78
N GLN A 192 -0.49 0.42 11.92
CA GLN A 192 0.09 -0.04 13.18
C GLN A 192 0.30 1.12 14.17
N LYS A 193 0.53 2.35 13.67
CA LYS A 193 0.59 3.59 14.47
C LYS A 193 -0.80 3.99 15.03
N GLY A 194 -1.87 3.32 14.60
CA GLY A 194 -3.24 3.47 15.07
C GLY A 194 -4.16 4.20 14.09
N VAL A 195 -5.48 4.04 14.29
CA VAL A 195 -6.52 4.57 13.38
C VAL A 195 -6.42 6.09 13.15
N ARG A 196 -6.02 6.87 14.18
CA ARG A 196 -5.87 8.33 14.03
C ARG A 196 -4.72 8.70 13.09
N ALA A 197 -3.59 7.99 13.17
CA ALA A 197 -2.45 8.22 12.29
C ALA A 197 -2.81 7.82 10.86
N TYR A 198 -3.49 6.68 10.70
CA TYR A 198 -4.00 6.22 9.42
C TYR A 198 -4.95 7.22 8.76
N ASN A 199 -5.97 7.70 9.47
CA ASN A 199 -6.92 8.68 8.95
C ASN A 199 -6.24 10.03 8.62
N ALA A 200 -5.22 10.43 9.38
CA ALA A 200 -4.46 11.64 9.11
C ALA A 200 -3.65 11.51 7.81
N ALA A 201 -2.97 10.37 7.59
CA ALA A 201 -2.26 10.07 6.36
C ALA A 201 -3.22 10.01 5.16
N ALA A 202 -4.35 9.32 5.30
CA ALA A 202 -5.39 9.23 4.27
C ALA A 202 -5.91 10.61 3.83
N LYS A 203 -6.16 11.51 4.79
CA LYS A 203 -6.62 12.88 4.52
C LYS A 203 -5.57 13.71 3.78
N ARG A 204 -4.29 13.42 3.97
CA ARG A 204 -3.17 14.12 3.33
C ARG A 204 -2.72 13.48 2.02
N VAL A 205 -3.41 12.42 1.57
CA VAL A 205 -3.02 11.67 0.37
C VAL A 205 -1.63 11.02 0.54
N GLU A 206 -1.31 10.61 1.78
CA GLU A 206 -0.01 10.03 2.17
C GLU A 206 -0.07 8.50 2.32
N LEU A 207 -1.20 7.84 2.04
CA LEU A 207 -1.22 6.38 2.01
C LEU A 207 -0.50 5.86 0.76
N PRO A 208 0.22 4.72 0.84
CA PRO A 208 0.97 4.17 -0.29
C PRO A 208 0.14 4.00 -1.57
N SER A 209 -1.09 3.50 -1.43
CA SER A 209 -2.03 3.35 -2.56
C SER A 209 -2.46 4.66 -3.19
N GLN A 210 -2.60 5.72 -2.39
CA GLN A 210 -2.88 7.06 -2.89
C GLN A 210 -1.67 7.64 -3.61
N LEU A 211 -0.47 7.44 -3.04
CA LEU A 211 0.79 7.88 -3.64
C LEU A 211 1.05 7.18 -4.97
N LEU A 212 0.81 5.87 -5.08
CA LEU A 212 0.93 5.14 -6.35
C LEU A 212 -0.04 5.71 -7.40
N ASN A 213 -1.30 5.94 -7.02
CA ASN A 213 -2.27 6.51 -7.95
C ASN A 213 -1.86 7.92 -8.42
N VAL A 214 -1.41 8.78 -7.51
CA VAL A 214 -0.89 10.12 -7.87
C VAL A 214 0.33 10.01 -8.78
N ALA A 215 1.24 9.08 -8.50
CA ALA A 215 2.43 8.85 -9.31
C ALA A 215 2.07 8.39 -10.73
N ASN A 216 1.11 7.48 -10.87
CA ASN A 216 0.63 7.03 -12.18
C ASN A 216 -0.04 8.17 -12.95
N MET A 217 -0.89 8.98 -12.31
CA MET A 217 -1.55 10.11 -12.98
C MET A 217 -0.54 11.15 -13.49
N ARG A 218 0.44 11.52 -12.67
CA ARG A 218 1.50 12.46 -13.09
C ARG A 218 2.34 11.93 -14.25
N TYR A 219 2.57 10.62 -14.28
CA TYR A 219 3.29 10.01 -15.39
C TYR A 219 2.50 10.11 -16.70
N LEU A 220 1.18 9.91 -16.66
CA LEU A 220 0.33 10.12 -17.85
C LEU A 220 0.36 11.58 -18.31
N GLU A 221 0.23 12.52 -17.38
CA GLU A 221 0.32 13.96 -17.69
C GLU A 221 1.66 14.30 -18.38
N SER A 222 2.78 13.70 -17.93
CA SER A 222 4.08 13.94 -18.57
C SER A 222 4.20 13.39 -19.99
N LEU A 223 3.49 12.32 -20.34
CA LEU A 223 3.50 11.78 -21.71
C LEU A 223 2.73 12.70 -22.67
N GLU A 224 1.60 13.26 -22.23
CA GLU A 224 0.83 14.20 -23.05
C GLU A 224 1.61 15.49 -23.35
N ASP A 225 2.49 15.91 -22.45
CA ASP A 225 3.34 17.09 -22.65
C ASP A 225 4.49 16.80 -23.63
N GLU A 226 5.04 15.58 -23.63
CA GLU A 226 6.06 15.14 -24.59
C GLU A 226 5.50 15.06 -26.02
N ASP A 227 4.29 14.51 -26.18
CA ASP A 227 3.62 14.42 -27.49
C ASP A 227 3.37 15.83 -28.09
N LYS A 228 2.87 16.77 -27.28
CA LYS A 228 2.66 18.17 -27.71
C LYS A 228 3.96 18.85 -28.07
N ALA A 229 5.02 18.65 -27.30
CA ALA A 229 6.33 19.23 -27.59
C ALA A 229 6.92 18.69 -28.90
N GLN A 230 6.62 17.44 -29.27
CA GLN A 230 7.05 16.82 -30.51
C GLN A 230 6.26 17.35 -31.72
N GLU A 231 4.95 17.59 -31.57
CA GLU A 231 4.12 18.22 -32.61
C GLU A 231 4.56 19.66 -32.90
N ASP A 232 4.84 20.47 -31.87
CA ASP A 232 5.28 21.86 -32.02
C ASP A 232 6.67 22.02 -32.68
N CYS A 233 7.53 21.00 -32.62
CA CYS A 233 8.85 21.00 -33.29
C CYS A 233 8.79 20.51 -34.75
N GLY A 234 7.72 19.83 -35.16
CA GLY A 234 7.57 19.24 -36.50
C GLY A 234 7.24 20.25 -37.60
N ASP A 235 6.59 21.38 -37.25
CA ASP A 235 6.10 22.37 -38.20
C ASP A 235 7.12 23.46 -38.58
N LEU A 236 8.34 23.43 -38.03
CA LEU A 236 9.37 24.45 -38.27
C LEU A 236 10.32 24.15 -39.45
N PHE A 237 10.12 23.06 -40.20
CA PHE A 237 11.06 22.61 -41.25
C PHE A 237 10.43 22.33 -42.63
N THR A 238 9.20 22.77 -42.91
CA THR A 238 8.51 22.52 -44.19
C THR A 238 8.28 23.73 -45.09
N GLU A 239 8.98 24.85 -44.87
CA GLU A 239 8.95 26.00 -45.78
C GLU A 239 10.38 26.40 -46.19
N GLU A 240 10.93 25.77 -47.23
CA GLU A 240 11.90 26.38 -48.17
C GLU A 240 12.28 25.34 -49.23
N GLU A 241 11.49 25.24 -50.32
CA GLU A 241 11.95 24.81 -51.64
C GLU A 241 10.85 25.11 -52.70
N GLU A 242 10.72 26.40 -53.06
CA GLU A 242 10.25 26.84 -54.39
C GLU A 242 11.12 27.98 -54.91
#